data_AF-A0A517QZZ5-F1
#
_entry.id   AF-A0A517QZZ5-F1
#
_cell.length_a   1.000
_cell.length_b   1.000
_cell.length_c   1.000
_cell.angle_alpha   90.00
_cell.angle_beta   90.00
_cell.angle_gamma   90.00
#
_symmetry.space_group_name_H-M   'P 1'
#
loop_
_entity.id
_entity.type
_entity.pdbx_description
1 polymer ?
#
loop_
_entity_poly.entity_id
_entity_poly.type
_entity_poly.pdbx_seq_one_letter_code
_entity_poly.pdbx_strand_id
1 'polypeptide(L)'
;MSNLRVFAGPDVAEDEWTDTCSLYEEPDVIPFEAILNRLKPDANLTPVARAKALHRNRQCPCCDHPVVDPVFLSDGVRDGTGDFIPGTATLVGFHCRECNWEWPA
;
A
#
# COMPACT_ATOMS: atom_id res chain seq x y z
N MET A 1 18.81 -18.76 -40.02
CA MET A 1 17.42 -19.24 -39.93
C MET A 1 17.31 -19.96 -38.59
N SER A 2 16.71 -19.30 -37.59
CA SER A 2 16.66 -19.84 -36.22
C SER A 2 15.43 -20.74 -36.08
N ASN A 3 15.65 -22.03 -35.84
CA ASN A 3 14.58 -23.01 -35.65
C ASN A 3 14.17 -23.04 -34.18
N LEU A 4 13.00 -22.51 -33.86
CA LEU A 4 12.34 -22.69 -32.58
C LEU A 4 11.89 -24.14 -32.44
N ARG A 5 12.41 -24.85 -31.44
CA ARG A 5 11.89 -26.16 -31.04
C ARG A 5 10.73 -25.94 -30.07
N VAL A 6 9.54 -26.37 -30.47
CA VAL A 6 8.37 -26.44 -29.59
C VAL A 6 8.61 -27.58 -28.61
N PHE A 7 8.56 -27.27 -27.33
CA PHE A 7 8.67 -28.26 -26.27
C PHE A 7 7.32 -28.95 -26.10
N ALA A 8 7.22 -30.22 -26.47
CA ALA A 8 6.10 -31.06 -26.09
C ALA A 8 6.42 -31.64 -24.71
N GLY A 9 5.62 -31.29 -23.70
CA GLY A 9 5.74 -31.84 -22.36
C GLY A 9 5.56 -33.37 -22.37
N PRO A 10 5.99 -34.07 -21.30
CA PRO A 10 5.86 -35.52 -21.23
C PRO A 10 4.40 -35.95 -21.34
N ASP A 11 4.16 -37.02 -22.12
CA ASP A 11 2.86 -37.68 -22.21
C ASP A 11 2.46 -38.15 -20.81
N VAL A 12 1.45 -37.49 -20.24
CA VAL A 12 0.93 -37.84 -18.92
C VAL A 12 0.23 -39.18 -19.09
N ALA A 13 0.86 -40.25 -18.62
CA ALA A 13 0.18 -41.52 -18.42
C ALA A 13 -1.03 -41.26 -17.53
N GLU A 14 -2.18 -41.81 -17.91
CA GLU A 14 -3.44 -41.72 -17.17
C GLU A 14 -3.31 -42.50 -15.85
N ASP A 15 -2.50 -41.99 -14.93
CA ASP A 15 -2.46 -42.46 -13.56
C ASP A 15 -3.78 -42.05 -12.91
N GLU A 16 -4.50 -43.06 -12.42
CA GLU A 16 -5.77 -42.97 -11.71
C GLU A 16 -5.79 -41.75 -10.80
N TRP A 17 -6.54 -40.73 -11.22
CA TRP A 17 -6.80 -39.57 -10.40
C TRP A 17 -7.74 -40.03 -9.28
N THR A 18 -7.16 -40.53 -8.19
CA THR A 18 -7.90 -40.73 -6.95
C THR A 18 -8.39 -39.36 -6.51
N ASP A 19 -9.70 -39.19 -6.61
CA ASP A 19 -10.48 -38.02 -6.24
C ASP A 19 -10.37 -37.77 -4.72
N THR A 20 -9.24 -37.19 -4.32
CA THR A 20 -8.99 -36.73 -2.95
C THR A 20 -8.64 -35.25 -2.93
N CYS A 21 -9.39 -34.43 -3.66
CA CYS A 21 -9.29 -32.98 -3.59
C CYS A 21 -10.66 -32.31 -3.55
N SER A 22 -11.48 -32.61 -2.53
CA SER A 22 -12.53 -31.68 -2.10
C SER A 22 -11.98 -30.76 -1.01
N LEU A 23 -10.99 -29.93 -1.36
CA LEU A 23 -10.46 -28.83 -0.53
C LEU A 23 -10.27 -27.54 -1.33
N TYR A 24 -11.02 -27.35 -2.42
CA TYR A 24 -11.02 -26.07 -3.12
C TYR A 24 -12.09 -25.18 -2.50
N GLU A 25 -11.72 -24.41 -1.47
CA GLU A 25 -12.42 -23.16 -1.18
C GLU A 25 -12.37 -22.34 -2.48
N GLU A 26 -13.54 -22.11 -3.07
CA GLU A 26 -13.67 -21.23 -4.22
C GLU A 26 -13.06 -19.88 -3.80
N PRO A 27 -12.04 -19.37 -4.51
CA PRO A 27 -11.33 -18.19 -4.05
C PRO A 27 -12.33 -17.05 -3.91
N ASP A 28 -12.35 -16.41 -2.74
CA ASP A 28 -13.19 -15.23 -2.50
C ASP A 28 -12.69 -14.08 -3.39
N VAL A 29 -13.24 -13.99 -4.60
CA VAL A 29 -12.86 -12.98 -5.59
C VAL A 29 -13.48 -11.66 -5.16
N ILE A 30 -12.70 -10.85 -4.44
CA ILE A 30 -13.09 -9.49 -4.08
C ILE A 30 -13.14 -8.65 -5.37
N PRO A 31 -14.29 -8.08 -5.75
CA PRO A 31 -14.39 -7.25 -6.95
C PRO A 31 -13.47 -6.03 -6.83
N PHE A 32 -12.83 -5.66 -7.94
CA PHE A 32 -11.83 -4.60 -7.98
C PHE A 32 -12.38 -3.28 -7.43
N GLU A 33 -13.65 -2.98 -7.72
CA GLU A 33 -14.35 -1.80 -7.22
C GLU A 33 -14.49 -1.78 -5.69
N ALA A 34 -14.65 -2.95 -5.06
CA ALA A 34 -14.69 -3.05 -3.60
C ALA A 34 -13.33 -2.76 -2.97
N ILE A 35 -12.24 -3.19 -3.61
CA ILE A 35 -10.88 -2.84 -3.18
C ILE A 35 -10.63 -1.34 -3.38
N LEU A 36 -11.00 -0.77 -4.52
CA LEU A 36 -10.85 0.66 -4.76
C LEU A 36 -11.59 1.51 -3.73
N ASN A 37 -12.80 1.10 -3.33
CA ASN A 37 -13.55 1.81 -2.30
C ASN A 37 -12.94 1.70 -0.89
N ARG A 38 -12.29 0.56 -0.57
CA ARG A 38 -11.53 0.39 0.68
C ARG A 38 -10.20 1.15 0.67
N LEU A 39 -9.59 1.26 -0.50
CA LEU A 39 -8.29 1.91 -0.71
C LEU A 39 -8.40 3.39 -0.97
N LYS A 40 -9.60 3.95 -1.18
CA LYS A 40 -9.78 5.40 -1.13
C LYS A 40 -9.27 5.82 0.24
N PRO A 41 -8.09 6.46 0.33
CA PRO A 41 -7.76 7.10 1.59
C PRO A 41 -8.90 8.09 1.85
N ASP A 42 -9.10 8.49 3.09
CA ASP A 42 -9.82 9.73 3.36
C ASP A 42 -9.01 10.86 2.71
N ALA A 43 -9.11 10.98 1.38
CA ALA A 43 -8.30 11.83 0.52
C ALA A 43 -8.54 13.30 0.85
N ASN A 44 -9.52 13.56 1.71
CA ASN A 44 -9.82 14.83 2.31
C ASN A 44 -9.90 14.66 3.83
N LEU A 45 -8.81 14.23 4.47
CA LEU A 45 -8.60 14.63 5.87
C LEU A 45 -8.78 16.15 5.90
N THR A 46 -9.88 16.59 6.52
CA THR A 46 -10.11 18.02 6.69
C THR A 46 -8.85 18.65 7.29
N PRO A 47 -8.52 19.92 6.98
CA PRO A 47 -7.33 20.57 7.54
C PRO A 47 -7.23 20.42 9.06
N VAL A 48 -8.37 20.38 9.76
CA VAL A 48 -8.47 20.12 11.20
C VAL A 48 -8.09 18.69 11.56
N ALA A 49 -8.59 17.68 10.86
CA ALA A 49 -8.25 16.27 11.11
C ALA A 49 -6.74 16.02 10.90
N ARG A 50 -6.17 16.62 9.84
CA ARG A 50 -4.73 16.59 9.58
C ARG A 50 -3.92 17.25 10.69
N ALA A 51 -4.32 18.44 11.14
CA ALA A 51 -3.65 19.12 12.24
C ALA A 51 -3.67 18.29 13.53
N LYS A 52 -4.79 17.61 13.82
CA LYS A 52 -4.91 16.68 14.95
C LYS A 52 -3.95 15.48 14.80
N ALA A 53 -3.86 14.89 13.62
CA ALA A 53 -2.95 13.79 13.34
C ALA A 53 -1.48 14.20 13.54
N LEU A 54 -1.07 15.35 13.01
CA LEU A 54 0.27 15.90 13.22
C LEU A 54 0.56 16.16 14.70
N HIS A 55 -0.40 16.74 15.43
CA HIS A 55 -0.22 17.02 16.85
C HIS A 55 -0.10 15.75 17.69
N ARG A 56 -0.93 14.74 17.40
CA ARG A 56 -0.93 13.45 18.11
C ARG A 56 0.38 12.69 17.90
N ASN A 57 0.99 12.82 16.73
CA ASN A 57 2.20 12.11 16.33
C ASN A 57 3.47 12.98 16.41
N ARG A 58 3.46 14.03 17.23
CA ARG A 58 4.62 14.91 17.44
C ARG A 58 5.79 14.26 18.19
N GLN A 59 5.57 13.06 18.73
CA GLN A 59 6.54 12.29 19.52
C GLN A 59 6.58 10.86 18.99
N CYS A 60 7.78 10.28 18.95
CA CYS A 60 7.95 8.91 18.51
C CYS A 60 7.32 7.93 19.52
N PRO A 61 6.46 7.00 19.11
CA PRO A 61 5.88 6.00 20.02
C PRO A 61 6.90 4.97 20.52
N CYS A 62 8.08 4.89 19.90
CA CYS A 62 9.15 3.96 20.27
C CYS A 62 10.16 4.58 21.26
N CYS A 63 10.62 5.81 21.02
CA CYS A 63 11.69 6.44 21.80
C CYS A 63 11.30 7.77 22.47
N ASP A 64 10.05 8.21 22.34
CA ASP A 64 9.51 9.49 22.84
C ASP A 64 10.21 10.77 22.32
N HIS A 65 11.11 10.62 21.33
CA HIS A 65 11.83 11.74 20.75
C HIS A 65 10.88 12.68 19.98
N PRO A 66 11.01 14.02 20.13
CA PRO A 66 10.07 14.98 19.52
C PRO A 66 10.35 15.29 18.04
N VAL A 67 11.47 14.80 17.50
CA VAL A 67 11.83 15.04 16.10
C VAL A 67 11.21 13.94 15.24
N VAL A 68 10.00 14.19 14.78
CA VAL A 68 9.21 13.32 13.90
C VAL A 68 8.89 14.06 12.62
N ASP A 69 9.22 13.46 11.47
CA ASP A 69 8.89 13.99 10.16
C ASP A 69 7.67 13.26 9.59
N PRO A 70 6.63 13.99 9.14
CA PRO A 70 5.50 13.39 8.46
C PRO A 70 5.90 12.91 7.06
N VAL A 71 5.37 11.75 6.66
CA VAL A 71 5.60 11.13 5.36
C VAL A 71 4.39 11.39 4.46
N PHE A 72 4.64 12.01 3.31
CA PHE A 72 3.61 12.34 2.32
C PHE A 72 3.81 11.56 1.03
N LEU A 73 2.71 11.20 0.38
CA LEU A 73 2.75 10.74 -1.01
C LEU A 73 3.03 11.92 -1.95
N SER A 74 3.57 11.60 -3.12
CA SER A 74 3.84 12.58 -4.19
C SER A 74 2.60 12.92 -5.01
N ASP A 75 1.40 12.77 -4.44
CA ASP A 75 0.09 13.00 -5.06
C ASP A 75 -0.47 14.41 -4.82
N GLY A 76 0.27 15.25 -4.08
CA GLY A 76 -0.12 16.63 -3.81
C GLY A 76 -0.20 17.51 -5.05
N VAL A 77 -1.01 18.55 -4.95
CA VAL A 77 -1.10 19.59 -5.98
C VAL A 77 0.19 20.40 -5.99
N ARG A 78 0.71 20.68 -7.18
CA ARG A 78 1.87 21.55 -7.36
C ARG A 78 1.43 22.96 -7.75
N ASP A 79 2.15 23.95 -7.27
CA ASP A 79 1.95 25.34 -7.68
C ASP A 79 2.63 25.63 -9.03
N GLY A 80 2.64 26.91 -9.43
CA GLY A 80 3.28 27.35 -10.66
C GLY A 80 4.80 27.27 -10.68
N THR A 81 5.47 27.16 -9.52
CA THR A 81 6.93 26.93 -9.42
C THR A 81 7.26 25.44 -9.43
N GLY A 82 6.25 24.58 -9.29
CA GLY A 82 6.39 23.13 -9.25
C GLY A 82 6.55 22.59 -7.83
N ASP A 83 6.44 23.44 -6.81
CA ASP A 83 6.51 23.04 -5.41
C ASP A 83 5.16 22.47 -4.94
N PHE A 84 5.20 21.53 -3.98
CA PHE A 84 3.96 20.96 -3.44
C PHE A 84 3.23 21.99 -2.57
N ILE A 85 1.96 22.23 -2.88
CA ILE A 85 1.09 23.06 -2.06
C ILE A 85 0.89 22.36 -0.71
N PRO A 86 1.27 22.98 0.42
CA PRO A 86 1.14 22.36 1.74
C PRO A 86 -0.28 21.90 2.02
N GLY A 87 -0.41 20.69 2.57
CA GLY A 87 -1.71 20.14 2.95
C GLY A 87 -2.50 19.47 1.81
N THR A 88 -2.02 19.54 0.57
CA THR A 88 -2.68 18.87 -0.57
C THR A 88 -2.18 17.44 -0.80
N ALA A 89 -0.97 17.12 -0.32
CA ALA A 89 -0.42 15.77 -0.39
C ALA A 89 -1.00 14.86 0.70
N THR A 90 -1.26 13.60 0.35
CA THR A 90 -1.78 12.59 1.27
C THR A 90 -0.74 12.26 2.34
N LEU A 91 -1.13 12.43 3.62
CA LEU A 91 -0.33 12.01 4.77
C LEU A 91 -0.50 10.50 4.95
N VAL A 92 0.59 9.74 4.87
CA VAL A 92 0.55 8.27 5.00
C VAL A 92 1.17 7.75 6.29
N GLY A 93 2.06 8.54 6.91
CA GLY A 93 2.72 8.10 8.12
C GLY A 93 3.69 9.12 8.69
N PHE A 94 4.55 8.63 9.56
CA PHE A 94 5.51 9.39 10.33
C PHE A 94 6.82 8.62 10.45
N HIS A 95 7.92 9.35 10.47
CA HIS A 95 9.28 8.83 10.57
C HIS A 95 10.02 9.53 11.72
N CYS A 96 10.62 8.77 12.63
CA CYS A 96 11.45 9.33 13.69
C CYS A 96 12.90 9.46 13.22
N ARG A 97 13.47 10.67 13.26
CA ARG A 97 14.88 10.90 12.87
C ARG A 97 15.92 10.32 13.82
N GLU A 98 15.54 9.95 15.04
CA GLU A 98 16.46 9.42 16.05
C GLU A 98 16.56 7.89 15.96
N CYS A 99 15.44 7.20 16.14
CA CYS A 99 15.42 5.73 16.12
C CYS A 99 15.07 5.11 14.76
N ASN A 100 14.80 5.93 13.73
CA ASN A 100 14.38 5.50 12.39
C ASN A 100 13.10 4.65 12.36
N TRP A 101 12.29 4.71 13.43
CA TRP A 101 11.01 4.01 13.48
C TRP A 101 9.97 4.73 12.63
N GLU A 102 9.16 3.95 11.90
CA GLU A 102 8.09 4.44 11.03
C GLU A 102 6.75 3.87 11.46
N TRP A 103 5.68 4.67 11.35
CA TRP A 103 4.33 4.24 11.69
C TRP A 103 3.26 4.95 10.85
N PRO A 104 2.09 4.31 10.66
CA PRO A 104 1.01 4.87 9.85
C PRO A 104 0.33 6.06 10.54
N ALA A 105 -0.29 6.92 9.72
CA ALA A 105 -0.99 8.13 10.17
C ALA A 105 -2.42 7.86 10.68
#